data_AF-A0A7C5DL83-F1
#
_entry.id   AF-A0A7C5DL83-F1
#
_cell.length_a   1.000
_cell.length_b   1.000
_cell.length_c   1.000
_cell.angle_alpha   90.00
_cell.angle_beta   90.00
_cell.angle_gamma   90.00
#
_symmetry.space_group_name_H-M   'P 1'
#
loop_
_entity.id
_entity.type
_entity.pdbx_description
1 polymer ?
#
loop_
_entity_poly.entity_id
_entity_poly.type
_entity_poly.pdbx_seq_one_letter_code
_entity_poly.pdbx_strand_id
1 'polypeptide(L)'
;MAVVNFVFNDELIELRTEKGEPLWKDSEFSNNRNKTYLVDSKKCIGCQLCVNVCPVKAITMKNGRAVIDADKCINCGICENGDGQNYKGCPVKAISKNY
;
A
#
# COMPACT_ATOMS: atom_id res chain seq x y z
N MET A 1 20.43 -12.98 -23.38
CA MET A 1 20.29 -11.82 -24.29
C MET A 1 18.89 -11.91 -24.88
N ALA A 2 17.95 -11.07 -24.42
CA ALA A 2 16.56 -11.14 -24.86
C ALA A 2 16.45 -10.56 -26.28
N VAL A 3 15.86 -11.33 -27.20
CA VAL A 3 15.56 -10.89 -28.56
C VAL A 3 14.16 -10.30 -28.60
N VAL A 4 14.03 -9.09 -29.13
CA VAL A 4 12.75 -8.40 -29.34
C VAL A 4 12.38 -8.49 -30.82
N ASN A 5 11.18 -8.96 -31.14
CA ASN A 5 10.67 -9.00 -32.52
C ASN A 5 9.61 -7.90 -32.71
N PHE A 6 9.72 -7.18 -33.82
CA PHE A 6 8.86 -6.06 -34.20
C PHE A 6 7.90 -6.47 -35.32
N VAL A 7 6.61 -6.18 -35.18
CA VAL A 7 5.61 -6.24 -36.28
C VAL A 7 4.74 -4.98 -36.24
N PHE A 8 4.55 -4.36 -37.41
CA PHE A 8 3.82 -3.11 -37.62
C PHE A 8 2.35 -3.36 -38.00
N ASN A 9 1.41 -2.73 -37.28
CA ASN A 9 0.24 -2.10 -37.89
C ASN A 9 -0.37 -1.03 -36.96
N ASP A 10 -0.79 0.08 -37.57
CA ASP A 10 -1.09 1.43 -37.04
C ASP A 10 -1.50 1.63 -35.56
N GLU A 11 -0.83 2.64 -34.97
CA GLU A 11 -1.15 3.40 -33.74
C GLU A 11 -1.23 2.67 -32.39
N LEU A 12 -0.15 2.00 -32.00
CA LEU A 12 0.52 2.09 -30.67
C LEU A 12 1.45 0.89 -30.49
N ILE A 13 2.67 1.13 -29.99
CA ILE A 13 3.61 0.05 -29.67
C ILE A 13 3.16 -0.63 -28.37
N GLU A 14 2.49 -1.76 -28.49
CA GLU A 14 2.18 -2.62 -27.35
C GLU A 14 3.34 -3.59 -27.11
N LEU A 15 4.03 -3.42 -25.98
CA LEU A 15 4.95 -4.44 -25.50
C LEU A 15 4.12 -5.69 -25.14
N ARG A 16 4.53 -6.85 -25.66
CA ARG A 16 3.87 -8.15 -25.42
C ARG A 16 4.85 -9.16 -24.86
N THR A 17 4.36 -10.11 -24.06
CA THR A 17 5.14 -11.26 -23.58
C THR A 17 5.47 -12.21 -24.74
N GLU A 18 6.39 -13.15 -24.52
CA GLU A 18 6.72 -14.22 -25.49
C GLU A 18 5.53 -15.11 -25.88
N LYS A 19 4.45 -15.08 -25.08
CA LYS A 19 3.17 -15.76 -25.32
C LYS A 19 2.13 -14.89 -26.04
N GLY A 20 2.50 -13.66 -26.42
CA GLY A 20 1.64 -12.73 -27.15
C GLY A 20 0.66 -11.93 -26.28
N GLU A 21 0.86 -11.89 -24.97
CA GLU A 21 -0.02 -11.19 -24.03
C GLU A 21 0.43 -9.73 -23.87
N PRO A 22 -0.47 -8.72 -23.89
CA PRO A 22 -0.09 -7.32 -23.70
C PRO A 22 0.45 -7.07 -22.29
N LEU A 23 1.55 -6.34 -22.14
CA LEU A 23 2.10 -5.97 -20.82
C LEU A 23 1.16 -5.08 -19.98
N TRP A 24 0.13 -4.48 -20.59
CA TRP A 24 -0.92 -3.75 -19.86
C TRP A 24 -2.12 -4.64 -19.48
N LYS A 25 -2.21 -5.88 -19.99
CA LYS A 25 -3.36 -6.77 -19.80
C LYS A 25 -3.43 -7.40 -18.41
N ASP A 26 -2.41 -7.21 -17.58
CA ASP A 26 -2.57 -7.34 -16.13
C ASP A 26 -3.13 -6.03 -15.56
N SER A 27 -4.23 -5.59 -16.16
CA SER A 27 -5.31 -4.90 -15.47
C SER A 27 -5.93 -5.84 -14.41
N GLU A 28 -5.13 -6.28 -13.42
CA GLU A 28 -5.57 -6.39 -12.03
C GLU A 28 -5.28 -5.08 -11.26
N PHE A 29 -5.34 -3.95 -11.97
CA PHE A 29 -5.87 -2.67 -11.46
C PHE A 29 -7.37 -2.77 -11.06
N SER A 30 -7.90 -3.99 -10.89
CA SER A 30 -9.20 -4.32 -10.32
C SER A 30 -9.08 -5.69 -9.65
N ASN A 31 -8.47 -5.70 -8.46
CA ASN A 31 -8.93 -6.37 -7.25
C ASN A 31 -7.86 -6.20 -6.18
N ASN A 32 -7.71 -4.95 -5.70
CA ASN A 32 -7.00 -4.66 -4.47
C ASN A 32 -7.72 -5.37 -3.32
N ARG A 33 -7.38 -6.65 -3.07
CA ARG A 33 -7.52 -7.24 -1.74
C ARG A 33 -6.58 -6.45 -0.86
N ASN A 34 -7.08 -5.33 -0.35
CA ASN A 34 -6.35 -4.28 0.36
C ASN A 34 -5.60 -4.87 1.56
N LYS A 35 -4.43 -5.43 1.28
CA LYS A 35 -3.41 -5.81 2.24
C LYS A 35 -2.82 -4.50 2.71
N THR A 36 -3.57 -3.85 3.60
CA THR A 36 -3.20 -2.62 4.28
C THR A 36 -3.17 -2.89 5.78
N TYR A 37 -2.90 -1.84 6.54
CA TYR A 37 -2.99 -1.86 7.99
C TYR A 37 -4.40 -1.50 8.44
N LEU A 38 -4.94 -2.23 9.41
CA LEU A 38 -6.23 -1.96 10.04
C LEU A 38 -6.02 -1.39 11.43
N VAL A 39 -6.94 -0.51 11.85
CA VAL A 39 -6.94 0.08 13.19
C VAL A 39 -8.10 -0.48 13.99
N ASP A 40 -7.79 -1.16 15.10
CA ASP A 40 -8.75 -1.53 16.13
C ASP A 40 -9.20 -0.27 16.88
N SER A 41 -10.41 0.19 16.57
CA SER A 41 -11.01 1.39 17.16
C SER A 41 -11.29 1.25 18.66
N LYS A 42 -11.35 0.04 19.21
CA LYS A 42 -11.53 -0.18 20.66
C LYS A 42 -10.22 0.01 21.42
N LYS A 43 -9.09 -0.36 20.81
CA LYS A 43 -7.75 -0.22 21.42
C LYS A 43 -7.10 1.12 21.15
N CYS A 44 -7.35 1.72 19.99
CA CYS A 44 -6.74 2.98 19.60
C CYS A 44 -7.11 4.07 20.61
N ILE A 45 -6.11 4.69 21.24
CA ILE A 45 -6.30 5.77 22.22
C ILE A 45 -6.19 7.18 21.61
N GLY A 46 -6.04 7.28 20.29
CA GLY A 46 -5.97 8.56 19.60
C GLY A 46 -4.72 9.40 19.86
N CYS A 47 -3.59 8.77 20.22
CA CYS A 47 -2.32 9.48 20.51
C CYS A 47 -1.62 10.13 19.30
N GLN A 48 -2.10 9.88 18.08
CA GLN A 48 -1.62 10.48 16.82
C GLN A 48 -0.15 10.17 16.42
N LEU A 49 0.60 9.38 17.19
CA LEU A 49 1.99 9.04 16.84
C LEU A 49 2.13 8.43 15.43
N CYS A 50 1.23 7.50 15.08
CA CYS A 50 1.22 6.86 13.76
C CYS A 50 0.98 7.85 12.60
N VAL A 51 0.24 8.93 12.84
CA VAL A 51 -0.01 9.99 11.86
C VAL A 51 1.29 10.73 11.56
N ASN A 52 2.04 11.08 12.60
CA ASN A 52 3.29 11.84 12.47
C ASN A 52 4.41 11.04 11.77
N VAL A 53 4.47 9.72 12.01
CA VAL A 53 5.53 8.88 11.45
C VAL A 53 5.22 8.31 10.07
N CYS A 54 3.99 8.46 9.55
CA CYS A 54 3.63 7.88 8.26
C CYS A 54 4.32 8.62 7.11
N PRO A 55 5.26 7.98 6.36
CA PRO A 55 6.07 8.67 5.36
C PRO A 55 5.26 9.18 4.17
N VAL A 56 4.12 8.54 3.89
CA VAL A 56 3.21 8.86 2.77
C VAL A 56 1.93 9.55 3.24
N LYS A 57 1.84 9.94 4.52
CA LYS A 57 0.67 10.61 5.11
C LYS A 57 -0.66 9.90 4.82
N ALA A 58 -0.66 8.57 4.85
CA ALA A 58 -1.85 7.75 4.63
C ALA A 58 -2.79 7.69 5.85
N ILE A 59 -2.38 8.19 7.02
CA ILE A 59 -3.15 8.05 8.26
C ILE A 59 -3.76 9.39 8.66
N THR A 60 -5.05 9.39 8.95
CA THR A 60 -5.80 10.56 9.43
C THR A 60 -6.54 10.24 10.73
N MET A 61 -7.04 11.26 11.42
CA MET A 61 -7.85 11.10 12.63
C MET A 61 -9.32 11.35 12.32
N LYS A 62 -10.19 10.40 12.67
CA LYS A 62 -11.65 10.52 12.58
C LYS A 62 -12.27 10.06 13.91
N ASN A 63 -13.11 10.89 14.51
CA ASN A 63 -13.77 10.59 15.79
C ASN A 63 -12.79 10.14 16.91
N GLY A 64 -11.61 10.78 16.98
CA GLY A 64 -10.58 10.42 17.98
C GLY A 64 -9.88 9.08 17.73
N ARG A 65 -10.05 8.48 16.55
CA ARG A 65 -9.41 7.21 16.14
C ARG A 65 -8.63 7.40 14.86
N ALA A 66 -7.53 6.66 14.73
CA ALA A 66 -6.74 6.66 13.50
C ALA A 66 -7.48 5.88 12.41
N VAL A 67 -7.45 6.40 11.19
CA VAL A 67 -8.01 5.77 9.98
C VAL A 67 -6.92 5.77 8.92
N ILE A 68 -6.70 4.62 8.30
CA ILE A 68 -5.67 4.44 7.28
C ILE A 68 -6.34 4.46 5.90
N ASP A 69 -5.92 5.41 5.08
CA ASP A 69 -6.24 5.49 3.66
C ASP A 69 -5.46 4.41 2.93
N ALA A 70 -6.18 3.39 2.50
CA ALA A 70 -5.60 2.19 1.95
C ALA A 70 -5.03 2.39 0.54
N ASP A 71 -5.52 3.38 -0.20
CA ASP A 71 -5.00 3.72 -1.53
C ASP A 71 -3.66 4.47 -1.45
N LYS A 72 -3.42 5.19 -0.36
CA LYS A 72 -2.13 5.85 -0.08
C LYS A 72 -1.12 4.95 0.63
N CYS A 73 -1.57 3.90 1.30
CA CYS A 73 -0.74 3.08 2.16
C CYS A 73 0.25 2.23 1.34
N ILE A 74 1.55 2.48 1.51
CA ILE A 74 2.62 1.71 0.84
C ILE A 74 3.09 0.47 1.63
N ASN A 75 2.36 0.07 2.69
CA ASN A 75 2.69 -1.10 3.50
C ASN A 75 4.08 -1.14 4.15
N CYS A 76 4.64 0.03 4.50
CA CYS A 76 5.96 0.12 5.15
C CYS A 76 6.01 -0.45 6.58
N GLY A 77 4.87 -0.62 7.25
CA GLY A 77 4.78 -1.23 8.58
C GLY A 77 5.26 -0.38 9.75
N ILE A 78 5.73 0.86 9.53
CA ILE A 78 6.20 1.74 10.60
C ILE A 78 5.12 1.94 11.69
N CYS A 79 3.86 2.07 11.30
CA CYS A 79 2.73 2.30 12.21
C CYS A 79 2.49 1.15 13.22
N GLU A 80 2.82 -0.09 12.83
CA GLU A 80 2.72 -1.29 13.67
C GLU A 80 4.03 -1.54 14.43
N ASN A 81 5.16 -1.55 13.71
CA ASN A 81 6.44 -2.10 14.21
C ASN A 81 7.44 -1.04 14.68
N GLY A 82 7.26 0.22 14.28
CA GLY A 82 8.19 1.30 14.57
C GLY A 82 9.33 1.46 13.56
N ASP A 83 10.25 2.36 13.88
CA ASP A 83 11.44 2.71 13.09
C ASP A 83 12.75 2.13 13.66
N GLY A 84 12.68 1.44 14.81
CA GLY A 84 13.84 0.89 15.52
C GLY A 84 14.69 1.93 16.26
N GLN A 85 14.27 3.19 16.31
CA GLN A 85 15.01 4.30 16.93
C GLN A 85 14.14 5.05 17.94
N ASN A 86 13.21 5.87 17.44
CA ASN A 86 12.45 6.83 18.25
C ASN A 86 10.98 6.41 18.39
N TYR A 87 10.45 5.72 17.38
CA TYR A 87 9.08 5.24 17.39
C TYR A 87 9.07 3.71 17.44
N LYS A 88 8.50 3.16 18.51
CA LYS A 88 8.47 1.70 18.77
C LYS A 88 7.20 1.02 18.25
N GLY A 89 6.49 1.66 17.32
CA GLY A 89 5.20 1.18 16.82
C GLY A 89 4.03 1.61 17.70
N CYS A 90 2.84 1.08 17.41
CA CYS A 90 1.62 1.46 18.12
C CYS A 90 1.71 1.05 19.60
N PRO A 91 1.68 2.00 20.57
CA PRO A 91 1.91 1.69 21.99
C PRO A 91 0.83 0.77 22.59
N VAL A 92 -0.37 0.79 22.01
CA VAL A 92 -1.52 -0.02 22.43
C VAL A 92 -1.80 -1.19 21.47
N LYS A 93 -0.89 -1.44 20.52
CA LYS A 93 -1.00 -2.50 19.49
C LYS A 93 -2.39 -2.51 18.83
N ALA A 94 -2.89 -1.31 18.53
CA ALA A 94 -4.18 -1.12 17.88
C ALA A 94 -4.09 -1.21 16.35
N ILE A 95 -2.88 -1.27 15.78
CA ILE A 95 -2.66 -1.31 14.33
C ILE A 95 -2.02 -2.65 13.97
N SER A 96 -2.59 -3.35 12.99
CA SER A 96 -2.08 -4.65 12.53
C SER A 96 -2.31 -4.86 11.04
N LYS A 97 -1.45 -5.66 10.39
CA LYS A 97 -1.58 -6.00 8.97
C LYS A 97 -2.83 -6.86 8.70
N ASN A 98 -3.56 -6.56 7.62
CA ASN A 98 -4.68 -7.35 7.13
C ASN A 98 -4.15 -8.52 6.26
N TYR A 99 -4.12 -9.73 6.81
CA TYR A 99 -3.61 -10.94 6.14
C TYR A 99 -4.67 -11.64 5.28
#